data_AF-T1AG83-F1
#
_entry.id   AF-T1AG83-F1
#
_cell.length_a   1.000
_cell.length_b   1.000
_cell.length_c   1.000
_cell.angle_alpha   90.00
_cell.angle_beta   90.00
_cell.angle_gamma   90.00
#
_symmetry.space_group_name_H-M   'P 1'
#
loop_
_entity.id
_entity.type
_entity.pdbx_description
1 polymer ?
#
loop_
_entity_poly.entity_id
_entity_poly.type
_entity_poly.pdbx_seq_one_letter_code
_entity_poly.pdbx_strand_id
1 'polypeptide(L)'
;MVAFDTFVVYALEASAGPNLSTALQFFAPGLYLTKAYFGIALTLIAFAIVEIAQLMSPVLFGNSAARTIFALSRDGMLPKVLTKVHPKYGSPYMSVIAVFAVVVIGVIVTMVPLVYAYGESNGLFDSFVIWGTA
;
A
#
# COMPACT_ATOMS: atom_id res chain seq x y z
N MET A 1 -3.25 13.31 14.50
CA MET A 1 -2.52 12.25 13.78
C MET A 1 -1.53 11.58 14.72
N VAL A 2 -0.53 12.31 15.22
CA VAL A 2 0.54 11.78 16.10
C VAL A 2 0.03 10.91 17.28
N ALA A 3 -0.98 11.33 18.03
CA ALA A 3 -1.48 10.55 19.17
C ALA A 3 -2.10 9.20 18.76
N PHE A 4 -2.82 9.17 17.64
CA PHE A 4 -3.40 7.94 17.10
C PHE A 4 -2.29 7.01 16.59
N ASP A 5 -1.35 7.55 15.82
CA ASP A 5 -0.23 6.76 15.28
C ASP A 5 0.63 6.18 16.40
N THR A 6 0.90 6.97 17.44
CA THR A 6 1.63 6.52 18.64
C THR A 6 0.90 5.39 19.34
N PHE A 7 -0.42 5.50 19.49
CA PHE A 7 -1.24 4.44 20.10
C PHE A 7 -1.23 3.15 19.28
N VAL A 8 -1.32 3.25 17.95
CA VAL A 8 -1.29 2.09 17.04
C VAL A 8 0.07 1.40 17.07
N VAL A 9 1.16 2.17 17.01
CA VAL A 9 2.53 1.62 17.10
C VAL A 9 2.73 0.93 18.46
N TYR A 10 2.32 1.57 19.56
CA TYR A 10 2.37 0.95 20.88
C TYR A 10 1.58 -0.37 20.95
N ALA A 11 0.38 -0.42 20.38
CA ALA A 11 -0.44 -1.63 20.37
C ALA A 11 0.20 -2.77 19.55
N LEU A 12 0.87 -2.44 18.44
CA LEU A 12 1.60 -3.42 17.62
C LEU A 12 2.83 -3.95 18.36
N GLU A 13 3.62 -3.08 19.00
CA GLU A 13 4.78 -3.47 19.80
C GLU A 13 4.40 -4.29 21.03
N ALA A 14 3.31 -3.92 21.71
CA ALA A 14 2.77 -4.71 22.82
C ALA A 14 2.30 -6.11 22.37
N SER A 15 1.93 -6.25 21.08
CA SER A 15 1.43 -7.49 20.51
C SER A 15 2.52 -8.40 19.94
N ALA A 16 3.51 -7.81 19.27
CA ALA A 16 4.60 -8.52 18.60
C ALA A 16 5.88 -8.62 19.44
N GLY A 17 5.97 -7.82 20.51
CA GLY A 17 7.19 -7.57 21.27
C GLY A 17 8.04 -6.43 20.67
N PRO A 18 8.99 -5.88 21.45
CA PRO A 18 9.82 -4.75 21.02
C PRO A 18 10.94 -5.13 20.03
N ASN A 19 11.16 -6.43 19.80
CA ASN A 19 12.23 -6.93 18.95
C ASN A 19 11.73 -7.20 17.53
N LEU A 20 12.40 -6.58 16.54
CA LEU A 20 12.08 -6.75 15.13
C LEU A 20 12.13 -8.21 14.67
N SER A 21 13.09 -8.99 15.17
CA SER A 21 13.23 -10.42 14.85
C SER A 21 12.01 -11.26 15.26
N THR A 22 11.33 -10.85 16.34
CA THR A 22 10.13 -11.51 16.84
C THR A 22 8.90 -11.02 16.07
N ALA A 23 8.84 -9.72 15.77
CA ALA A 23 7.74 -9.13 15.02
C ALA A 23 7.61 -9.69 13.59
N LEU A 24 8.74 -9.95 12.93
CA LEU A 24 8.77 -10.52 11.58
C LEU A 24 8.21 -11.94 11.48
N GLN A 25 8.06 -12.67 12.59
CA GLN A 25 7.48 -14.01 12.61
C GLN A 25 5.95 -14.00 12.56
N PHE A 26 5.32 -12.85 12.82
CA PHE A 26 3.88 -12.70 12.82
C PHE A 26 3.42 -11.92 11.60
N PHE A 27 2.62 -12.56 10.75
CA PHE A 27 1.98 -11.88 9.60
C PHE A 27 1.06 -10.73 10.07
N ALA A 28 0.32 -10.95 11.16
CA ALA A 28 -0.61 -9.98 11.73
C ALA A 28 -0.73 -10.17 13.26
N PRO A 29 0.21 -9.63 14.06
CA PRO A 29 0.29 -9.88 15.51
C PRO A 29 -1.03 -9.58 16.25
N GLY A 30 -1.73 -8.51 15.85
CA GLY A 30 -3.03 -8.13 16.42
C GLY A 30 -4.12 -9.20 16.25
N LEU A 31 -4.11 -9.98 15.16
CA LEU A 31 -5.09 -11.05 14.95
C LEU A 31 -4.82 -12.26 15.86
N TYR A 32 -3.55 -12.56 16.17
CA TYR A 32 -3.20 -13.63 17.10
C TYR A 32 -3.71 -13.32 18.51
N LEU A 33 -3.54 -12.08 18.99
CA LEU A 33 -4.09 -11.67 20.28
C LEU A 33 -5.61 -11.69 20.29
N THR A 34 -6.25 -11.20 19.21
CA THR A 34 -7.71 -11.21 19.11
C THR A 34 -8.25 -12.63 19.19
N LYS A 35 -7.57 -13.59 18.56
CA LYS A 35 -7.92 -15.01 18.65
C LYS A 35 -7.74 -15.56 20.08
N ALA A 36 -6.66 -15.19 20.76
CA ALA A 36 -6.36 -15.66 22.11
C ALA A 36 -7.36 -15.14 23.16
N TYR A 37 -7.78 -13.88 23.08
CA TYR A 37 -8.64 -13.25 24.08
C TYR A 37 -10.13 -13.24 23.74
N PHE A 38 -10.49 -13.12 22.46
CA PHE A 38 -11.88 -12.93 22.00
C PHE A 38 -12.39 -14.07 21.11
N GLY A 39 -11.53 -15.03 20.77
CA GLY A 39 -11.89 -16.20 19.97
C GLY A 39 -11.89 -15.96 18.45
N ILE A 40 -12.13 -17.04 17.72
CA ILE A 40 -11.98 -17.05 16.26
C ILE A 40 -13.03 -16.21 15.52
N ALA A 41 -14.27 -16.16 16.04
CA ALA A 41 -15.36 -15.43 15.37
C ALA A 41 -15.05 -13.94 15.24
N LEU A 42 -14.62 -13.29 16.32
CA LEU A 42 -14.26 -11.87 16.28
C LEU A 42 -13.00 -11.62 15.44
N THR A 43 -12.04 -12.56 15.48
CA THR A 43 -10.82 -12.48 14.67
C THR A 43 -11.12 -12.44 13.18
N LEU A 44 -12.05 -13.26 12.70
CA LEU A 44 -12.45 -13.28 11.29
C LEU A 44 -13.15 -11.98 10.87
N ILE A 45 -13.98 -11.41 11.74
CA ILE A 45 -14.62 -10.11 11.50
C ILE A 45 -13.56 -9.00 11.42
N ALA A 46 -12.62 -8.97 12.38
CA ALA A 46 -11.53 -8.00 12.39
C ALA A 46 -10.65 -8.13 11.14
N PHE A 47 -10.30 -9.37 10.74
CA PHE A 47 -9.56 -9.64 9.51
C PHE A 47 -10.30 -9.10 8.28
N ALA A 48 -11.60 -9.38 8.13
CA ALA A 48 -12.38 -8.90 7.00
C ALA A 48 -12.42 -7.37 6.91
N ILE A 49 -12.56 -6.68 8.06
CA ILE A 49 -12.57 -5.21 8.10
C ILE A 49 -11.21 -4.64 7.67
N VAL A 50 -10.11 -5.21 8.19
CA VAL A 50 -8.75 -4.77 7.86
C VAL A 50 -8.45 -5.00 6.37
N GLU A 51 -8.80 -6.15 5.81
CA GLU A 51 -8.61 -6.45 4.39
C GLU A 51 -9.43 -5.50 3.50
N ILE A 52 -10.68 -5.22 3.85
CA ILE A 52 -11.49 -4.24 3.11
C ILE A 52 -10.82 -2.86 3.14
N ALA A 53 -10.37 -2.40 4.31
CA ALA A 53 -9.67 -1.12 4.43
C ALA A 53 -8.38 -1.10 3.60
N GLN A 54 -7.62 -2.19 3.62
CA GLN A 54 -6.37 -2.33 2.90
C GLN A 54 -6.56 -2.34 1.39
N LEU A 55 -7.66 -2.94 0.89
CA LEU A 55 -8.01 -2.94 -0.53
C LEU A 55 -8.56 -1.58 -1.01
N MET A 56 -9.28 -0.85 -0.15
CA MET A 56 -9.82 0.46 -0.51
C MET A 56 -8.74 1.53 -0.63
N SER A 57 -7.71 1.48 0.20
CA SER A 57 -6.58 2.43 0.18
C SER A 57 -5.96 2.62 -1.22
N PRO A 58 -5.42 1.57 -1.89
CA PRO A 58 -4.78 1.71 -3.20
C PRO A 58 -5.77 2.15 -4.30
N VAL A 59 -7.05 1.82 -4.20
CA VAL A 59 -8.08 2.28 -5.15
C VAL A 59 -8.25 3.80 -5.05
N LEU A 60 -8.30 4.34 -3.83
CA LEU A 60 -8.44 5.78 -3.60
C LEU A 60 -7.19 6.55 -4.04
N PHE A 61 -6.00 6.08 -3.63
CA PHE A 61 -4.74 6.70 -4.01
C PHE A 61 -4.47 6.61 -5.52
N GLY A 62 -4.71 5.45 -6.14
CA GLY A 62 -4.55 5.26 -7.58
C GLY A 62 -5.47 6.17 -8.40
N ASN A 63 -6.72 6.35 -7.97
CA ASN A 63 -7.65 7.28 -8.62
C ASN A 63 -7.24 8.74 -8.44
N SER A 64 -6.72 9.12 -7.26
CA SER A 64 -6.20 10.46 -7.02
C SER A 64 -5.00 10.76 -7.94
N ALA A 65 -4.03 9.85 -7.97
CA ALA A 65 -2.85 9.95 -8.84
C ALA A 65 -3.24 10.04 -10.33
N ALA A 66 -4.19 9.22 -10.79
CA ALA A 66 -4.66 9.25 -12.17
C ALA A 66 -5.28 10.61 -12.56
N ARG A 67 -5.99 11.28 -11.64
CA ARG A 67 -6.53 12.62 -11.90
C ARG A 67 -5.44 13.69 -11.94
N THR A 68 -4.41 13.56 -11.12
CA THR A 68 -3.23 14.44 -11.19
C THR A 68 -2.51 14.29 -12.52
N ILE A 69 -2.25 13.05 -12.96
CA ILE A 69 -1.64 12.77 -14.27
C ILE A 69 -2.48 13.30 -15.42
N PHE A 70 -3.80 13.13 -15.35
CA PHE A 70 -4.73 13.67 -16.33
C PHE A 70 -4.63 15.21 -16.41
N ALA A 71 -4.60 15.90 -15.27
CA ALA A 71 -4.45 17.35 -15.21
C ALA A 71 -3.12 17.80 -15.82
N LEU A 72 -2.01 17.15 -15.44
CA LEU A 72 -0.68 17.42 -16.02
C LEU A 72 -0.63 17.20 -17.53
N SER A 73 -1.31 16.15 -18.03
CA SER A 73 -1.40 15.89 -19.46
C SER A 73 -2.25 16.91 -20.20
N ARG A 74 -3.34 17.39 -19.59
CA ARG A 74 -4.18 18.46 -20.13
C ARG A 74 -3.39 19.77 -20.23
N ASP A 75 -2.54 20.03 -19.26
CA ASP A 75 -1.68 21.23 -19.20
C ASP A 75 -0.44 21.09 -20.13
N GLY A 76 -0.30 19.97 -20.85
CA GLY A 76 0.72 19.76 -21.88
C GLY A 76 2.04 19.19 -21.37
N MET A 77 2.15 18.86 -20.08
CA MET A 77 3.37 18.30 -19.49
C MET A 77 3.57 16.82 -19.81
N LEU A 78 2.50 16.11 -20.20
CA LEU A 78 2.52 14.67 -20.50
C LEU A 78 1.79 14.38 -21.83
N PRO A 79 2.03 13.21 -22.46
CA PRO A 79 1.43 12.87 -23.75
C PRO A 79 -0.10 13.02 -23.76
N LYS A 80 -0.65 13.72 -24.76
CA LYS A 80 -2.10 14.01 -24.88
C LYS A 80 -3.00 12.78 -24.87
N VAL A 81 -2.46 11.57 -25.08
CA VAL A 81 -3.24 10.32 -24.99
C VAL A 81 -3.80 10.10 -23.57
N LEU A 82 -3.14 10.63 -22.53
CA LEU A 82 -3.57 10.48 -21.14
C LEU A 82 -4.79 11.34 -20.79
N THR A 83 -5.17 12.31 -21.63
CA THR A 83 -6.40 13.13 -21.46
C THR A 83 -7.66 12.42 -21.98
N LYS A 84 -7.57 11.17 -22.45
CA LYS A 84 -8.75 10.43 -22.89
C LYS A 84 -9.63 10.03 -21.71
N VAL A 85 -10.92 10.35 -21.83
CA VAL A 85 -11.96 10.04 -20.85
C VAL A 85 -12.85 8.92 -21.38
N HIS A 86 -13.27 8.02 -20.49
CA HIS A 86 -14.15 6.91 -20.84
C HIS A 86 -15.55 7.42 -21.19
N PRO A 87 -16.11 7.10 -22.37
CA PRO A 87 -17.36 7.71 -22.87
C PRO A 87 -18.59 7.43 -21.99
N LYS A 88 -18.63 6.26 -21.33
CA LYS A 88 -19.74 5.87 -20.44
C LYS A 88 -19.57 6.29 -18.98
N TYR A 89 -18.33 6.34 -18.47
CA TYR A 89 -18.04 6.43 -17.04
C TYR A 89 -17.41 7.77 -16.63
N GLY A 90 -16.98 8.59 -17.59
CA GLY A 90 -16.36 9.89 -17.31
C GLY A 90 -14.99 9.81 -16.63
N SER A 91 -14.40 8.62 -16.51
CA SER A 91 -13.11 8.42 -15.85
C SER A 91 -11.93 8.54 -16.81
N PRO A 92 -10.77 9.08 -16.38
CA PRO A 92 -9.57 9.20 -17.21
C PRO A 92 -8.85 7.85 -17.34
N TYR A 93 -9.45 6.91 -18.08
CA TYR A 93 -9.03 5.50 -18.12
C TYR A 93 -7.58 5.32 -18.59
N MET A 94 -7.09 6.14 -19.53
CA MET A 94 -5.69 6.08 -19.97
C MET A 94 -4.71 6.49 -18.87
N SER A 95 -5.08 7.49 -18.06
CA SER A 95 -4.27 7.89 -16.90
C SER A 95 -4.27 6.80 -15.82
N VAL A 96 -5.41 6.12 -15.60
CA VAL A 96 -5.49 4.98 -14.65
C VAL A 96 -4.57 3.84 -15.11
N ILE A 97 -4.60 3.48 -16.39
CA ILE A 97 -3.71 2.44 -16.94
C ILE A 97 -2.24 2.86 -16.80
N ALA A 98 -1.91 4.13 -17.02
CA ALA A 98 -0.56 4.63 -16.83
C ALA A 98 -0.08 4.51 -15.38
N VAL A 99 -0.90 4.91 -14.40
CA VAL A 99 -0.59 4.73 -12.97
C VAL A 99 -0.38 3.27 -12.65
N PHE A 100 -1.28 2.39 -13.10
CA PHE A 100 -1.17 0.96 -12.88
C PHE A 100 0.12 0.39 -13.46
N ALA A 101 0.46 0.73 -14.70
CA ALA A 101 1.69 0.29 -15.35
C ALA A 101 2.93 0.75 -14.59
N VAL A 102 3.00 2.02 -14.17
CA VAL A 102 4.12 2.56 -13.39
C VAL A 102 4.28 1.81 -12.06
N VAL A 103 3.19 1.58 -11.33
CA VAL A 103 3.24 0.84 -10.05
C VAL A 103 3.71 -0.59 -10.25
N VAL A 104 3.14 -1.32 -11.21
CA VAL A 104 3.50 -2.72 -11.48
C VAL A 104 4.95 -2.84 -11.93
N ILE A 105 5.40 -1.96 -12.82
CA ILE A 105 6.80 -1.92 -13.26
C ILE A 105 7.71 -1.61 -12.08
N GLY A 106 7.36 -0.64 -11.23
CA GLY A 106 8.12 -0.33 -10.02
C GLY A 106 8.27 -1.56 -9.12
N VAL A 107 7.19 -2.29 -8.85
CA VAL A 107 7.23 -3.53 -8.06
C VAL A 107 8.13 -4.58 -8.70
N ILE A 108 8.01 -4.83 -10.01
CA ILE A 108 8.79 -5.86 -10.71
C ILE A 108 10.28 -5.48 -10.79
N VAL A 109 10.59 -4.21 -11.00
CA VAL A 109 11.96 -3.74 -11.22
C VAL A 109 12.70 -3.53 -9.91
N THR A 110 12.05 -3.04 -8.85
CA THR A 110 12.70 -2.73 -7.58
C THR A 110 12.32 -3.69 -6.46
N MET A 111 11.04 -3.83 -6.13
CA MET A 111 10.64 -4.65 -4.98
C MET A 111 11.07 -6.11 -5.14
N VAL A 112 10.72 -6.75 -6.26
CA VAL A 112 10.98 -8.19 -6.45
C VAL A 112 12.49 -8.52 -6.38
N PRO A 113 13.39 -7.82 -7.09
CA PRO A 113 14.82 -8.13 -7.03
C PRO A 113 15.46 -7.78 -5.68
N LEU A 114 15.05 -6.68 -5.05
CA LEU A 114 15.63 -6.25 -3.77
C LEU A 114 15.20 -7.16 -2.62
N VAL A 115 13.93 -7.58 -2.60
CA VAL A 115 13.46 -8.60 -1.65
C VAL A 115 14.20 -9.92 -1.86
N TYR A 116 14.42 -10.33 -3.11
CA TYR A 116 15.19 -11.53 -3.40
C TYR A 116 16.66 -11.43 -2.96
N ALA A 117 17.29 -10.26 -3.12
CA ALA A 117 18.71 -10.06 -2.82
C ALA A 117 19.00 -9.79 -1.32
N TYR A 118 18.18 -8.97 -0.66
CA TYR A 118 18.41 -8.46 0.69
C TYR A 118 17.44 -9.03 1.74
N GLY A 119 16.51 -9.88 1.32
CA GLY A 119 15.43 -10.44 2.15
C GLY A 119 14.25 -9.48 2.29
N GLU A 120 13.12 -9.99 2.79
CA GLU A 120 11.85 -9.25 2.88
C GLU A 120 12.00 -7.90 3.60
N SER A 121 12.65 -7.85 4.77
CA SER A 121 12.74 -6.62 5.56
C SER A 121 13.58 -5.54 4.87
N ASN A 122 14.83 -5.86 4.53
CA ASN A 122 15.75 -4.87 3.95
C ASN A 122 15.39 -4.56 2.51
N GLY A 123 15.01 -5.58 1.73
CA GLY A 123 14.60 -5.41 0.34
C GLY A 123 13.35 -4.55 0.19
N LEU A 124 12.35 -4.70 1.07
CA LEU A 124 11.17 -3.83 1.08
C LEU A 124 11.58 -2.39 1.40
N PHE A 125 12.35 -2.18 2.47
CA PHE A 125 12.82 -0.85 2.87
C PHE A 125 13.62 -0.16 1.75
N ASP A 126 14.64 -0.84 1.22
CA ASP A 126 15.52 -0.31 0.19
C ASP A 126 14.77 -0.02 -1.11
N SER A 127 13.75 -0.83 -1.44
CA SER A 127 12.92 -0.61 -2.62
C SER A 127 12.12 0.68 -2.56
N PHE A 128 11.69 1.13 -1.38
CA PHE A 128 11.00 2.40 -1.20
C PHE A 128 12.00 3.58 -1.16
N VAL A 129 13.14 3.38 -0.50
CA VAL A 129 14.18 4.40 -0.37
C VAL A 129 14.73 4.81 -1.73
N ILE A 130 14.96 3.86 -2.64
CA ILE A 130 15.49 4.13 -3.99
C ILE A 130 14.65 5.16 -4.77
N TRP A 131 13.34 5.20 -4.57
CA TRP A 131 12.46 6.16 -5.23
C TRP A 131 12.26 7.46 -4.43
N GLY A 132 12.44 7.43 -3.10
CA GLY A 132 12.15 8.53 -2.18
C GLY A 132 13.34 9.43 -1.84
N THR A 133 14.58 9.04 -2.15
CA THR A 133 15.80 9.81 -1.84
C THR A 133 16.45 10.48 -3.06
N ALA A 134 15.67 10.80 -4.10
CA ALA A 134 16.13 11.62 -5.24
C ALA A 134 15.79 13.10 -5.02
#